data_AF-A0A942CXI1-F1
#
_entry.id   AF-A0A942CXI1-F1
#
_cell.length_a   1.000
_cell.length_b   1.000
_cell.length_c   1.000
_cell.angle_alpha   90.00
_cell.angle_beta   90.00
_cell.angle_gamma   90.00
#
_symmetry.space_group_name_H-M   'P 1'
#
loop_
_entity.id
_entity.type
_entity.pdbx_description
1 polymer ?
#
loop_
_entity_poly.entity_id
_entity_poly.type
_entity_poly.pdbx_seq_one_letter_code
_entity_poly.pdbx_strand_id
1 'polypeptide(L)'
;MATAPTKAARHGSLKMQFLIDKYKENHPGEGPDLSPDKIAQWAIEKHLWRPVPLTPKEQLRRLITRCFRETYLIDPQGREVRANLPIMEEEATEDGPKLRSRWFPIFSAPANVARASFSLRRKAALADVVQLQFDFMSWTENNVHRDKLDPMDYNFNKDLAELSESTEYVDNPLNEDDDDDEGELT
;
A
#
# COMPACT_ATOMS: atom_id res chain seq x y z
N MET A 1 -8.19 4.52 -35.01
CA MET A 1 -8.93 5.34 -34.03
C MET A 1 -9.48 4.39 -32.99
N ALA A 2 -8.91 4.35 -31.79
CA ALA A 2 -9.38 3.45 -30.74
C ALA A 2 -10.64 4.03 -30.11
N THR A 3 -11.76 3.33 -30.29
CA THR A 3 -13.05 3.67 -29.70
C THR A 3 -12.92 3.61 -28.17
N ALA A 4 -13.29 4.70 -27.49
CA ALA A 4 -13.19 4.82 -26.04
C ALA A 4 -13.91 3.67 -25.32
N PRO A 5 -13.35 3.12 -24.23
CA PRO A 5 -14.01 2.05 -23.49
C PRO A 5 -15.34 2.52 -22.90
N THR A 6 -16.38 1.76 -23.25
CA THR A 6 -17.78 1.95 -22.90
C THR A 6 -18.05 1.50 -21.46
N LYS A 7 -18.67 2.40 -20.67
CA LYS A 7 -19.24 2.22 -19.33
C LYS A 7 -18.22 2.05 -18.19
N ALA A 8 -17.97 3.14 -17.45
CA ALA A 8 -17.13 3.15 -16.26
C ALA A 8 -17.62 2.13 -15.22
N ALA A 9 -16.79 1.13 -14.91
CA ALA A 9 -16.94 0.35 -13.69
C ALA A 9 -16.76 1.33 -12.51
N ARG A 10 -17.87 1.71 -11.88
CA ARG A 10 -17.91 2.76 -10.84
C ARG A 10 -17.34 2.23 -9.53
N HIS A 11 -16.01 2.20 -9.42
CA HIS A 11 -15.31 1.89 -8.17
C HIS A 11 -14.92 3.14 -7.36
N GLY A 12 -14.94 4.33 -7.99
CA GLY A 12 -14.67 5.61 -7.31
C GLY A 12 -15.91 6.24 -6.70
N SER A 13 -15.71 7.12 -5.70
CA SER A 13 -16.79 7.96 -5.19
C SER A 13 -17.34 8.83 -6.32
N LEU A 14 -18.62 8.67 -6.66
CA LEU A 14 -19.29 9.44 -7.71
C LEU A 14 -19.16 10.94 -7.50
N LYS A 15 -19.17 11.37 -6.23
CA LYS A 15 -18.97 12.78 -5.87
C LYS A 15 -17.56 13.27 -6.22
N MET A 16 -16.53 12.46 -6.01
CA MET A 16 -15.15 12.83 -6.34
C MET A 16 -14.91 12.84 -7.85
N GLN A 17 -15.45 11.84 -8.56
CA GLN A 17 -15.40 11.81 -10.02
C GLN A 17 -16.06 13.06 -10.62
N PHE A 18 -17.23 13.44 -10.09
CA PHE A 18 -17.89 14.68 -10.50
C PHE A 18 -17.03 15.93 -10.29
N LEU A 19 -16.30 16.03 -9.16
CA LEU A 19 -15.40 17.16 -8.92
C LEU A 19 -14.23 17.18 -9.90
N ILE A 20 -13.64 16.01 -10.20
CA ILE A 20 -12.55 15.89 -11.17
C ILE A 20 -13.02 16.29 -12.57
N ASP A 21 -14.18 15.80 -13.00
CA ASP A 21 -14.75 16.11 -14.32
C ASP A 21 -15.05 17.60 -14.44
N LYS A 22 -15.65 18.20 -13.40
CA LYS A 22 -15.90 19.66 -13.38
C LYS A 22 -14.62 20.48 -13.37
N TYR A 23 -13.58 20.01 -12.69
CA TYR A 23 -12.28 20.67 -12.72
C TYR A 23 -11.69 20.68 -14.14
N LYS A 24 -11.72 19.54 -14.84
CA LYS A 24 -11.25 19.42 -16.24
C LYS A 24 -12.02 20.33 -17.19
N GLU A 25 -13.34 20.40 -17.06
CA GLU A 25 -14.19 21.29 -17.86
C GLU A 25 -13.81 22.78 -17.69
N ASN A 26 -13.36 23.17 -16.48
CA ASN A 26 -12.99 24.56 -16.19
C ASN A 26 -11.51 24.87 -16.53
N HIS A 27 -10.69 23.86 -16.78
CA HIS A 27 -9.26 24.00 -17.09
C HIS A 27 -8.87 23.20 -18.34
N PRO A 28 -9.44 23.52 -19.52
CA PRO A 28 -9.24 22.75 -20.75
C PRO A 28 -7.80 22.78 -21.29
N GLY A 29 -6.94 23.65 -20.77
CA GLY A 29 -5.52 23.75 -21.13
C GLY A 29 -4.59 22.98 -20.20
N GLU A 30 -5.08 22.37 -19.13
CA GLU A 30 -4.27 21.53 -18.26
C GLU A 30 -4.13 20.13 -18.90
N GLY A 31 -2.90 19.62 -18.91
CA GLY A 31 -2.58 18.34 -19.56
C GLY A 31 -3.21 17.12 -18.88
N PRO A 32 -2.87 15.90 -19.32
CA PRO A 32 -3.40 14.67 -18.73
C PRO A 32 -2.95 14.45 -17.27
N ASP A 33 -1.89 15.15 -16.83
CA ASP A 33 -1.39 15.12 -15.47
C ASP A 33 -2.21 16.04 -14.57
N LEU A 34 -2.97 15.43 -13.66
CA LEU A 34 -3.89 16.12 -12.76
C LEU A 34 -3.37 16.05 -11.33
N SER A 35 -3.08 17.21 -10.75
CA SER A 35 -2.73 17.32 -9.34
C SER A 35 -3.98 17.28 -8.46
N PRO A 36 -4.11 16.32 -7.52
CA PRO A 36 -5.21 16.30 -6.55
C PRO A 36 -5.27 17.57 -5.69
N ASP A 37 -4.13 18.18 -5.38
CA ASP A 37 -4.06 19.40 -4.55
C ASP A 37 -4.74 20.58 -5.24
N LYS A 38 -4.48 20.79 -6.54
CA LYS A 38 -5.14 21.84 -7.32
C LYS A 38 -6.65 21.62 -7.40
N ILE A 39 -7.07 20.38 -7.64
CA ILE A 39 -8.49 20.01 -7.70
C ILE A 39 -9.17 20.27 -6.36
N ALA A 40 -8.53 19.88 -5.25
CA ALA A 40 -9.05 20.08 -3.90
C ALA A 40 -9.18 21.57 -3.56
N GLN A 41 -8.13 22.36 -3.82
CA GLN A 41 -8.15 23.80 -3.61
C GLN A 41 -9.29 24.47 -4.41
N TRP A 42 -9.37 24.19 -5.72
CA TRP A 42 -10.42 24.72 -6.58
C TRP A 42 -11.83 24.32 -6.09
N ALA A 43 -12.03 23.05 -5.71
CA ALA A 43 -13.32 22.57 -5.24
C ALA A 43 -13.77 23.23 -3.92
N ILE A 44 -12.81 23.56 -3.04
CA ILE A 44 -13.07 24.28 -1.78
C ILE A 44 -13.40 25.76 -2.07
N GLU A 45 -12.61 26.43 -2.91
CA GLU A 45 -12.81 27.83 -3.32
C GLU A 45 -14.16 28.03 -4.01
N LYS A 46 -14.60 27.06 -4.82
CA LYS A 46 -15.92 27.05 -5.48
C LYS A 46 -17.04 26.52 -4.60
N HIS A 47 -16.75 26.14 -3.36
CA HIS A 47 -17.71 25.57 -2.40
C HIS A 47 -18.46 24.31 -2.91
N LEU A 48 -17.85 23.57 -3.83
CA LEU A 48 -18.42 22.34 -4.41
C LEU A 48 -18.28 21.12 -3.49
N TRP A 49 -17.36 21.21 -2.54
CA TRP A 49 -17.14 20.18 -1.54
C TRP A 49 -17.24 20.74 -0.12
N ARG A 50 -17.72 19.90 0.80
CA ARG A 50 -17.74 20.15 2.24
C ARG A 50 -17.34 18.87 2.96
N PRO A 51 -16.58 18.97 4.07
CA PRO A 51 -16.22 17.83 4.86
C PRO A 51 -17.47 17.15 5.42
N VAL A 52 -17.47 15.82 5.42
CA VAL A 52 -18.50 15.05 6.12
C VAL A 52 -18.25 15.24 7.62
N PRO A 53 -19.25 15.67 8.40
CA PRO A 53 -19.08 15.82 9.84
C PRO A 53 -18.82 14.44 10.46
N LEU A 54 -17.67 14.27 11.09
CA LEU A 54 -17.34 13.09 11.89
C LEU A 54 -17.46 13.45 13.36
N THR A 55 -18.00 12.52 14.15
CA THR A 55 -17.97 12.68 15.61
C THR A 55 -16.52 12.57 16.11
N PRO A 56 -16.13 13.24 17.21
CA PRO A 56 -14.78 13.10 17.77
C PRO A 56 -14.41 11.64 18.06
N LYS A 57 -15.38 10.84 18.52
CA LYS A 57 -15.22 9.39 18.73
C LYS A 57 -14.84 8.66 17.44
N GLU A 58 -15.53 8.93 16.33
CA GLU A 58 -15.26 8.28 15.05
C GLU A 58 -13.90 8.69 14.46
N GLN A 59 -13.53 9.97 14.60
CA GLN A 59 -12.21 10.44 14.21
C GLN A 59 -11.11 9.75 15.02
N LEU A 60 -11.22 9.71 16.35
CA LEU A 60 -10.26 9.05 17.23
C LEU A 60 -10.17 7.54 16.93
N ARG A 61 -11.31 6.87 16.69
CA ARG A 61 -11.35 5.45 16.34
C ARG A 61 -10.54 5.15 15.08
N ARG A 62 -10.63 6.00 14.04
CA ARG A 62 -9.86 5.85 12.80
C ARG A 62 -8.36 6.00 13.05
N LEU A 63 -7.95 6.98 13.86
CA LEU A 63 -6.55 7.19 14.24
C LEU A 63 -5.98 6.00 15.02
N ILE A 64 -6.72 5.49 16.01
CA ILE A 64 -6.32 4.29 16.79
C ILE A 64 -6.20 3.07 15.88
N THR A 65 -7.15 2.88 14.95
CA THR A 65 -7.13 1.77 13.99
C THR A 65 -5.91 1.83 13.08
N ARG A 66 -5.52 3.05 12.65
CA ARG A 66 -4.29 3.27 11.89
C ARG A 66 -3.06 2.93 12.73
N CYS A 67 -3.00 3.41 13.98
CA CYS A 67 -1.94 3.09 14.91
C CYS A 67 -1.75 1.58 15.08
N PHE A 68 -2.83 0.81 15.30
CA PHE A 68 -2.73 -0.66 15.42
C PHE A 68 -2.14 -1.34 14.19
N ARG A 69 -2.44 -0.82 12.99
CA ARG A 69 -1.91 -1.34 11.72
C ARG A 69 -0.42 -1.04 11.55
N GLU A 70 0.01 0.12 12.02
CA GLU A 70 1.36 0.67 11.87
C GLU A 70 2.26 0.39 13.09
N THR A 71 1.76 -0.32 14.10
CA THR A 71 2.59 -0.75 15.24
C THR A 71 3.30 -2.05 14.90
N TYR A 72 4.64 -2.01 15.00
CA TYR A 72 5.53 -3.14 14.80
C TYR A 72 6.28 -3.47 16.09
N LEU A 73 6.77 -4.70 16.18
CA LEU A 73 7.64 -5.18 17.24
C LEU A 73 8.70 -6.09 16.62
N ILE A 74 9.78 -6.33 17.36
CA ILE A 74 10.80 -7.31 17.00
C ILE A 74 10.41 -8.65 17.63
N ASP A 75 10.32 -9.69 16.82
CA ASP A 75 10.04 -11.04 17.29
C ASP A 75 11.31 -11.71 17.88
N PRO A 76 11.20 -12.88 18.53
CA PRO A 76 12.37 -13.57 19.10
C PRO A 76 13.43 -13.99 18.07
N GLN A 77 13.12 -13.95 16.77
CA GLN A 77 14.04 -14.24 15.68
C GLN A 77 14.67 -12.96 15.09
N GLY A 78 14.42 -11.78 15.68
CA GLY A 78 14.95 -10.51 15.21
C GLY A 78 14.17 -9.88 14.05
N ARG A 79 13.02 -10.43 13.67
CA ARG A 79 12.22 -9.93 12.54
C ARG A 79 11.27 -8.84 13.00
N GLU A 80 11.16 -7.78 12.21
CA GLU A 80 10.12 -6.77 12.40
C GLU A 80 8.77 -7.33 11.94
N VAL A 81 7.85 -7.51 12.88
CA VAL A 81 6.51 -8.02 12.61
C VAL A 81 5.46 -7.07 13.16
N ARG A 82 4.27 -7.06 12.56
CA ARG A 82 3.16 -6.28 13.09
C ARG A 82 2.78 -6.78 14.48
N ALA A 83 2.59 -5.85 15.40
CA ALA A 83 2.20 -6.17 16.78
C ALA A 83 0.76 -6.69 16.87
N ASN A 84 -0.11 -6.34 15.92
CA ASN A 84 -1.55 -6.61 15.99
C ASN A 84 -2.10 -7.31 14.74
N LEU A 85 -3.06 -8.21 14.95
CA LEU A 85 -3.80 -8.95 13.94
C LEU A 85 -5.24 -8.41 13.82
N PRO A 86 -5.65 -7.89 12.65
CA PRO A 86 -7.02 -7.46 12.43
C PRO A 86 -7.94 -8.63 12.06
N ILE A 87 -9.16 -8.62 12.58
CA ILE A 87 -10.30 -9.38 12.06
C ILE A 87 -11.49 -8.43 11.83
N MET A 88 -12.37 -8.79 10.92
CA MET A 88 -13.60 -8.03 10.66
C MET A 88 -14.77 -8.70 11.37
N GLU A 89 -15.50 -7.94 12.17
CA GLU A 89 -16.70 -8.40 12.86
C GLU A 89 -17.85 -7.43 12.59
N GLU A 90 -19.07 -7.95 12.58
CA GLU A 90 -20.28 -7.15 12.48
C GLU A 90 -20.66 -6.64 13.88
N GLU A 91 -20.67 -5.33 14.06
CA GLU A 91 -21.10 -4.67 15.28
C GLU A 91 -22.47 -4.03 15.05
N ALA A 92 -23.43 -4.32 15.93
CA ALA A 92 -24.71 -3.62 15.92
C ALA A 92 -24.49 -2.17 16.36
N THR A 93 -24.78 -1.22 15.47
CA THR A 93 -24.76 0.22 15.79
C THR A 93 -26.17 0.79 15.69
N GLU A 94 -26.38 1.98 16.26
CA GLU A 94 -27.68 2.69 16.18
C GLU A 94 -28.14 2.91 14.72
N ASP A 95 -27.20 3.01 13.78
CA ASP A 95 -27.46 3.16 12.34
C ASP A 95 -27.55 1.81 11.59
N GLY A 96 -27.64 0.68 12.31
CA GLY A 96 -27.65 -0.68 11.75
C GLY A 96 -26.30 -1.42 11.88
N PRO A 97 -26.22 -2.66 11.36
CA PRO A 97 -25.01 -3.46 11.43
C PRO A 97 -23.87 -2.84 10.63
N LYS A 98 -22.70 -2.70 11.25
CA LYS A 98 -21.49 -2.17 10.61
C LYS A 98 -20.33 -3.14 10.80
N LEU A 99 -19.64 -3.46 9.71
CA LEU A 99 -18.38 -4.19 9.77
C LEU A 99 -17.28 -3.30 10.38
N ARG A 100 -16.67 -3.77 11.46
CA ARG A 100 -15.59 -3.09 12.17
C ARG A 100 -14.43 -4.02 12.43
N SER A 101 -13.24 -3.43 12.49
CA SER A 101 -12.02 -4.17 12.77
C SER A 101 -11.85 -4.37 14.27
N ARG A 102 -11.67 -5.61 14.71
CA ARG A 102 -11.13 -5.94 16.04
C ARG A 102 -9.68 -6.35 15.90
N TRP A 103 -8.86 -5.96 16.87
CA TRP A 103 -7.42 -6.14 16.83
C TRP A 103 -6.96 -6.98 18.02
N PHE A 104 -6.06 -7.92 17.76
CA PHE A 104 -5.51 -8.83 18.76
C PHE A 104 -3.99 -8.78 18.73
N PRO A 105 -3.28 -8.81 19.87
CA PRO A 105 -1.83 -8.91 19.86
C PRO A 105 -1.37 -10.21 19.19
N ILE A 106 -0.35 -10.13 18.33
CA ILE A 106 0.05 -11.22 17.43
C ILE A 106 0.39 -12.53 18.16
N PHE A 107 1.06 -12.45 19.31
CA PHE A 107 1.51 -13.64 20.05
C PHE A 107 0.48 -14.18 21.06
N SER A 108 -0.52 -13.39 21.44
CA SER A 108 -1.58 -13.83 22.35
C SER A 108 -2.89 -14.15 21.62
N ALA A 109 -2.95 -13.96 20.30
CA ALA A 109 -4.13 -14.20 19.51
C ALA A 109 -4.45 -15.72 19.40
N PRO A 110 -5.71 -16.13 19.59
CA PRO A 110 -6.13 -17.50 19.31
C PRO A 110 -5.89 -17.91 17.84
N ALA A 111 -5.65 -19.19 17.59
CA ALA A 111 -5.31 -19.70 16.26
C ALA A 111 -6.40 -19.42 15.20
N ASN A 112 -7.68 -19.42 15.57
CA ASN A 112 -8.78 -19.06 14.67
C ASN A 112 -8.72 -17.57 14.26
N VAL A 113 -8.41 -16.67 15.18
CA VAL A 113 -8.20 -15.23 14.93
C VAL A 113 -7.00 -15.04 13.99
N ALA A 114 -5.88 -15.71 14.27
CA ALA A 114 -4.69 -15.62 13.43
C ALA A 114 -4.96 -16.09 12.00
N ARG A 115 -5.61 -17.25 11.82
CA ARG A 115 -6.00 -17.76 10.48
C ARG A 115 -6.91 -16.79 9.74
N ALA A 116 -7.92 -16.24 10.42
CA ALA A 116 -8.84 -15.27 9.82
C ALA A 116 -8.10 -14.01 9.38
N SER A 117 -7.20 -13.49 10.22
CA SER A 117 -6.40 -12.30 9.92
C SER A 117 -5.45 -12.51 8.74
N PHE A 118 -4.71 -13.62 8.71
CA PHE A 118 -3.83 -13.96 7.60
C PHE A 118 -4.61 -14.20 6.30
N SER A 119 -5.78 -14.85 6.37
CA SER A 119 -6.65 -15.03 5.20
C SER A 119 -7.14 -13.70 4.64
N LEU A 120 -7.56 -12.78 5.50
CA LEU A 120 -7.98 -11.42 5.12
C LEU A 120 -6.85 -10.68 4.39
N ARG A 121 -5.63 -10.70 4.96
CA ARG A 121 -4.47 -10.04 4.37
C ARG A 121 -4.03 -10.69 3.05
N ARG A 122 -4.08 -12.03 2.96
CA ARG A 122 -3.79 -12.75 1.73
C ARG A 122 -4.77 -12.40 0.62
N LYS A 123 -6.06 -12.28 0.93
CA LYS A 123 -7.08 -11.84 -0.03
C LYS A 123 -6.83 -10.41 -0.52
N ALA A 124 -6.45 -9.50 0.38
CA ALA A 124 -6.09 -8.13 0.02
C ALA A 124 -4.87 -8.11 -0.92
N ALA A 125 -3.78 -8.80 -0.56
CA ALA A 125 -2.59 -8.88 -1.40
C ALA A 125 -2.89 -9.48 -2.79
N LEU A 126 -3.73 -10.53 -2.86
CA LEU A 126 -4.15 -11.09 -4.15
C LEU A 126 -4.97 -10.09 -4.97
N ALA A 127 -5.86 -9.32 -4.35
CA ALA A 127 -6.65 -8.32 -5.05
C ALA A 127 -5.76 -7.24 -5.66
N ASP A 128 -4.73 -6.79 -4.93
CA ASP A 128 -3.76 -5.81 -5.42
C ASP A 128 -2.94 -6.37 -6.59
N VAL A 129 -2.45 -7.62 -6.49
CA VAL A 129 -1.71 -8.30 -7.57
C VAL A 129 -2.57 -8.49 -8.83
N VAL A 130 -3.83 -8.86 -8.67
CA VAL A 130 -4.77 -9.00 -9.80
C VAL A 130 -5.00 -7.65 -10.49
N GLN A 131 -5.21 -6.58 -9.72
CA GLN A 131 -5.39 -5.24 -10.28
C GLN A 131 -4.12 -4.79 -11.02
N LEU A 132 -2.95 -4.98 -10.42
CA LEU A 132 -1.65 -4.66 -11.02
C LEU A 132 -1.46 -5.38 -12.37
N GLN A 133 -1.82 -6.66 -12.46
CA GLN A 133 -1.76 -7.41 -13.71
C GLN A 133 -2.70 -6.85 -14.78
N PHE A 134 -3.94 -6.53 -14.43
CA PHE A 134 -4.87 -5.95 -15.38
C PHE A 134 -4.44 -4.57 -15.85
N ASP A 135 -3.91 -3.75 -14.95
CA ASP A 135 -3.38 -2.42 -15.28
C ASP A 135 -2.17 -2.55 -16.21
N PHE A 136 -1.23 -3.46 -15.91
CA PHE A 136 -0.05 -3.72 -16.74
C PHE A 136 -0.43 -4.20 -18.14
N MET A 137 -1.35 -5.17 -18.24
CA MET A 137 -1.84 -5.68 -19.53
C MET A 137 -2.52 -4.56 -20.33
N SER A 138 -3.44 -3.83 -19.69
CA SER A 138 -4.18 -2.76 -20.35
C SER A 138 -3.26 -1.66 -20.83
N TRP A 139 -2.29 -1.24 -20.02
CA TRP A 139 -1.30 -0.24 -20.41
C TRP A 139 -0.42 -0.75 -21.57
N THR A 140 0.08 -1.98 -21.49
CA THR A 140 0.94 -2.57 -22.54
C THR A 140 0.22 -2.64 -23.89
N GLU A 141 -1.07 -2.97 -23.89
CA GLU A 141 -1.88 -3.11 -25.11
C GLU A 141 -2.37 -1.77 -25.67
N ASN A 142 -2.62 -0.77 -24.81
CA ASN A 142 -3.38 0.42 -25.17
C ASN A 142 -2.65 1.76 -24.96
N ASN A 143 -1.39 1.77 -24.48
CA ASN A 143 -0.70 3.03 -24.24
C ASN A 143 -0.48 3.84 -25.54
N VAL A 144 -0.57 5.16 -25.42
CA VAL A 144 -0.49 6.10 -26.55
C VAL A 144 0.88 6.10 -27.21
N HIS A 145 1.93 5.85 -26.42
CA HIS A 145 3.32 5.92 -26.84
C HIS A 145 3.82 4.64 -27.55
N ARG A 146 3.04 3.55 -27.48
CA ARG A 146 3.38 2.19 -27.96
C ARG A 146 4.66 1.64 -27.35
N ASP A 147 5.00 2.10 -26.17
CA ASP A 147 6.14 1.62 -25.40
C ASP A 147 5.85 0.22 -24.86
N LYS A 148 6.93 -0.53 -24.64
CA LYS A 148 6.88 -1.87 -24.05
C LYS A 148 7.72 -1.90 -22.79
N LEU A 149 7.18 -2.52 -21.76
CA LEU A 149 7.89 -2.88 -20.55
C LEU A 149 8.14 -4.38 -20.53
N ASP A 150 9.17 -4.79 -19.81
CA ASP A 150 9.41 -6.20 -19.56
C ASP A 150 8.23 -6.81 -18.79
N PRO A 151 7.91 -8.10 -19.00
CA PRO A 151 6.84 -8.77 -18.27
C PRO A 151 7.06 -8.69 -16.76
N MET A 152 6.01 -8.31 -16.04
CA MET A 152 6.03 -8.26 -14.59
C MET A 152 6.11 -9.68 -13.98
N ASP A 153 7.00 -9.87 -13.01
CA ASP A 153 7.03 -11.08 -12.19
C ASP A 153 6.15 -10.89 -10.94
N TYR A 154 5.24 -11.83 -10.70
CA TYR A 154 4.36 -11.83 -9.51
C TYR A 154 4.80 -12.85 -8.46
N ASN A 155 5.91 -13.55 -8.70
CA ASN A 155 6.49 -14.48 -7.76
C ASN A 155 7.49 -13.78 -6.85
N PHE A 156 6.99 -13.29 -5.71
CA PHE A 156 7.80 -12.60 -4.71
C PHE A 156 8.78 -13.49 -3.93
N ASN A 157 8.92 -14.78 -4.24
CA ASN A 157 9.81 -15.66 -3.47
C ASN A 157 11.28 -15.23 -3.54
N LYS A 158 11.72 -14.64 -4.67
CA LYS A 158 13.08 -14.10 -4.79
C LYS A 158 13.25 -12.84 -3.93
N ASP A 159 12.31 -11.91 -4.00
CA ASP A 159 12.33 -10.69 -3.19
C ASP A 159 12.30 -11.02 -1.69
N LEU A 160 11.51 -12.02 -1.29
CA LEU A 160 11.46 -12.50 0.09
C LEU A 160 12.78 -13.16 0.52
N ALA A 161 13.45 -13.88 -0.37
CA ALA A 161 14.75 -14.48 -0.09
C ALA A 161 15.82 -13.39 0.07
N GLU A 162 15.88 -12.43 -0.84
CA GLU A 162 16.80 -11.28 -0.78
C GLU A 162 16.59 -10.47 0.51
N LEU A 163 15.34 -10.17 0.88
CA LEU A 163 15.01 -9.49 2.14
C LEU A 163 15.38 -10.29 3.40
N SER A 164 15.55 -11.61 3.28
CA SER A 164 15.93 -12.48 4.41
C SER A 164 17.44 -12.65 4.57
N GLU A 165 18.23 -12.19 3.60
CA GLU A 165 19.69 -12.21 3.68
C GLU A 165 20.17 -11.17 4.71
N SER A 166 21.20 -11.53 5.49
CA SER A 166 21.82 -10.61 6.44
C SER A 166 22.49 -9.46 5.70
N THR A 167 22.22 -8.23 6.11
CA THR A 167 22.93 -7.04 5.63
C THR A 167 24.26 -6.81 6.36
N GLU A 168 24.57 -7.62 7.37
CA GLU A 168 25.86 -7.62 8.04
C GLU A 168 26.90 -8.32 7.16
N TYR A 169 27.75 -7.52 6.51
CA TYR A 169 29.00 -8.01 5.95
C TYR A 169 29.89 -8.44 7.13
N VAL A 170 30.26 -9.72 7.17
CA VAL A 170 31.35 -10.16 8.04
C VAL A 170 32.60 -9.45 7.52
N ASP A 171 33.15 -8.51 8.30
CA ASP A 171 34.48 -7.96 8.04
C ASP A 171 35.44 -9.14 7.93
N ASN A 172 35.82 -9.47 6.70
CA ASN A 172 36.71 -10.57 6.43
C ASN A 172 38.12 -10.12 6.85
N PRO A 173 38.75 -10.71 7.88
CA PRO A 173 40.08 -10.33 8.31
C PRO A 173 41.12 -11.00 7.42
N LEU A 174 41.03 -10.76 6.11
CA LEU A 174 42.02 -11.20 5.13
C LEU A 174 42.57 -9.96 4.43
N ASN A 175 43.48 -9.27 5.12
CA ASN A 175 44.60 -8.49 4.57
C ASN A 175 45.43 -7.83 5.67
N GLU A 176 45.78 -8.58 6.72
CA GLU A 176 46.93 -8.26 7.58
C GLU A 176 47.71 -9.55 7.68
N ASP A 177 48.68 -9.75 6.77
CA ASP A 177 49.85 -10.65 6.87
C ASP A 177 50.40 -10.84 5.44
N ASP A 178 51.32 -9.98 5.01
CA ASP A 178 52.47 -10.28 4.13
C ASP A 178 53.15 -9.00 3.62
N ASP A 179 53.50 -8.07 4.50
CA ASP A 179 54.47 -7.00 4.20
C ASP A 179 55.24 -6.67 5.48
N ASP A 180 56.15 -7.55 5.90
CA ASP A 180 57.26 -7.23 6.80
C ASP A 180 58.33 -8.33 6.72
N ASP A 181 59.30 -8.19 5.81
CA ASP A 181 60.64 -8.76 6.03
C ASP A 181 61.71 -7.91 5.29
N GLU A 182 61.86 -6.65 5.73
CA GLU A 182 63.16 -5.98 5.65
C GLU A 182 63.94 -6.26 6.95
N GLY A 183 64.90 -7.19 6.85
CA GLY A 183 65.86 -7.50 7.91
C GLY A 183 67.27 -7.71 7.33
N GLU A 184 68.03 -6.63 7.24
CA GLU A 184 69.49 -6.63 7.09
C GLU A 184 70.17 -7.57 8.10
N LEU A 185 71.15 -8.37 7.66
CA LEU A 185 72.27 -8.83 8.51
C LEU A 185 73.45 -9.32 7.66
N THR A 186 74.45 -8.41 7.56
CA THR A 186 75.92 -8.59 7.51
C THR A 186 76.57 -9.57 6.55
#